data_AF-I3MCP4-F1
#
_entry.id   AF-I3MCP4-F1
#
_cell.length_a   1.000
_cell.length_b   1.000
_cell.length_c   1.000
_cell.angle_alpha   90.00
_cell.angle_beta   90.00
_cell.angle_gamma   90.00
#
_symmetry.space_group_name_H-M   'P 1'
#
loop_
_entity.id
_entity.type
_entity.pdbx_description
1 polymer ?
#
loop_
_entity_poly.entity_id
_entity_poly.type
_entity_poly.pdbx_seq_one_letter_code
_entity_poly.pdbx_strand_id
1 'polypeptide(L)'
;MKMTVDFEECLKDSPRFRAALEEVEGDVAELELKLDKLVKLCIAMIDTGKAFCVANKQFMNGIRDLAQYSSNDAVVETSLTKFSDSLQEMINFHTILFDQTQRSIKAQLQNFVKEDLRKFKDAKKQFEKVSEEKENALVKNAQVQRNKQHEVEEATNILTATRKCFRHIALDYVLQINVLQSKRRSEI
;
A
#
# COMPACT_ATOMS: atom_id res chain seq x y z
N MET A 1 -5.48 6.72 21.24
CA MET A 1 -5.70 6.07 19.93
C MET A 1 -6.69 4.94 20.15
N LYS A 2 -7.84 4.93 19.46
CA LYS A 2 -8.77 3.78 19.56
C LYS A 2 -8.09 2.60 18.86
N MET A 3 -7.76 1.57 19.63
CA MET A 3 -7.16 0.35 19.10
C MET A 3 -8.21 -0.42 18.31
N THR A 4 -7.86 -0.83 17.10
CA THR A 4 -8.79 -1.60 16.25
C THR A 4 -8.89 -3.04 16.75
N VAL A 5 -7.80 -3.58 17.30
CA VAL A 5 -7.72 -4.93 17.88
C VAL A 5 -7.05 -4.85 19.24
N ASP A 6 -7.70 -5.44 20.25
CA ASP A 6 -7.27 -5.42 21.65
C ASP A 6 -6.20 -6.49 21.94
N PHE A 7 -5.13 -6.11 22.62
CA PHE A 7 -4.08 -7.02 23.08
C PHE A 7 -4.61 -8.04 24.10
N GLU A 8 -5.59 -7.68 24.93
CA GLU A 8 -6.15 -8.59 25.94
C GLU A 8 -6.93 -9.74 25.28
N GLU A 9 -7.75 -9.42 24.27
CA GLU A 9 -8.53 -10.41 23.51
C GLU A 9 -7.63 -11.30 22.64
N CYS A 10 -6.51 -10.76 22.16
CA CYS A 10 -5.47 -11.52 21.46
C CYS A 10 -4.89 -12.66 22.31
N LEU A 11 -4.60 -12.39 23.59
CA LEU A 11 -4.07 -13.41 24.51
C LEU A 11 -5.10 -14.51 24.84
N LYS A 12 -6.39 -14.18 24.77
CA LYS A 12 -7.49 -15.13 24.95
C LYS A 12 -7.76 -15.98 23.69
N ASP A 13 -7.28 -15.52 22.54
CA ASP A 13 -7.59 -16.09 21.22
C ASP A 13 -9.09 -16.35 21.02
N SER A 14 -9.91 -15.37 21.40
CA SER A 14 -11.37 -15.53 21.39
C SER A 14 -11.94 -15.56 19.97
N PRO A 15 -13.12 -16.19 19.75
CA PRO A 15 -13.80 -16.10 18.45
C PRO A 15 -14.05 -14.65 18.02
N ARG A 16 -14.29 -13.75 18.98
CA ARG A 16 -14.43 -12.32 18.74
C ARG A 16 -13.13 -11.69 18.23
N PHE A 17 -11.99 -12.05 18.81
CA PHE A 17 -10.68 -11.62 18.32
C PHE A 17 -10.44 -12.10 16.88
N ARG A 18 -10.74 -13.38 16.59
CA ARG A 18 -10.60 -13.94 15.24
C ARG A 18 -11.47 -13.22 14.21
N ALA A 19 -12.73 -12.93 14.56
CA ALA A 19 -13.62 -12.16 13.68
C ALA A 19 -13.10 -10.72 13.43
N ALA A 20 -12.57 -10.06 14.46
CA ALA A 20 -11.98 -8.72 14.29
C ALA A 20 -10.72 -8.73 13.42
N LEU A 21 -9.89 -9.79 13.50
CA LEU A 21 -8.75 -9.96 12.60
C LEU A 21 -9.21 -10.13 11.15
N GLU A 22 -10.21 -10.99 10.90
CA GLU A 22 -10.73 -11.23 9.56
C GLU A 22 -11.29 -9.96 8.91
N GLU A 23 -12.01 -9.13 9.68
CA GLU A 23 -12.51 -7.83 9.23
C GLU A 23 -11.37 -6.89 8.82
N VAL A 24 -10.34 -6.76 9.67
CA VAL A 24 -9.17 -5.92 9.39
C VAL A 24 -8.39 -6.44 8.17
N GLU A 25 -8.20 -7.76 8.07
CA GLU A 25 -7.50 -8.38 6.95
C GLU A 25 -8.24 -8.16 5.62
N GLY A 26 -9.57 -8.22 5.64
CA GLY A 26 -10.42 -7.91 4.50
C GLY A 26 -10.30 -6.44 4.06
N ASP A 27 -10.40 -5.50 5.00
CA ASP A 27 -10.23 -4.06 4.73
C ASP A 27 -8.83 -3.75 4.18
N VAL A 28 -7.78 -4.36 4.72
CA VAL A 28 -6.41 -4.19 4.22
C VAL A 28 -6.24 -4.75 2.81
N ALA A 29 -6.84 -5.91 2.51
CA ALA A 29 -6.81 -6.48 1.16
C ALA A 29 -7.56 -5.60 0.15
N GLU A 30 -8.73 -5.06 0.51
CA GLU A 30 -9.44 -4.11 -0.35
C GLU A 30 -8.62 -2.83 -0.55
N LEU A 31 -8.04 -2.29 0.52
CA LEU A 31 -7.21 -1.09 0.47
C LEU A 31 -6.05 -1.25 -0.53
N GLU A 32 -5.33 -2.38 -0.47
CA GLU A 32 -4.25 -2.68 -1.42
C GLU A 32 -4.72 -2.60 -2.87
N LEU A 33 -5.86 -3.24 -3.19
CA LEU A 33 -6.43 -3.22 -4.54
C LEU A 33 -6.78 -1.81 -5.01
N LYS A 34 -7.32 -0.96 -4.13
CA LYS A 34 -7.64 0.45 -4.46
C LYS A 34 -6.38 1.26 -4.69
N LEU A 35 -5.35 1.08 -3.84
CA LEU A 35 -4.07 1.78 -3.96
C LEU A 35 -3.35 1.41 -5.26
N ASP A 36 -3.28 0.12 -5.58
CA ASP A 36 -2.69 -0.35 -6.84
C ASP A 36 -3.43 0.21 -8.06
N LYS A 37 -4.76 0.24 -8.02
CA LYS A 37 -5.58 0.85 -9.07
C LYS A 37 -5.28 2.33 -9.21
N LEU A 38 -5.20 3.08 -8.11
CA LEU A 38 -4.92 4.52 -8.12
C LEU A 38 -3.54 4.83 -8.69
N VAL A 39 -2.52 4.06 -8.31
CA VAL A 39 -1.16 4.19 -8.86
C VAL A 39 -1.15 3.95 -10.36
N LYS A 40 -1.86 2.92 -10.86
CA LYS A 40 -1.97 2.65 -12.31
C LYS A 40 -2.66 3.80 -13.05
N LEU A 41 -3.75 4.33 -12.50
CA LEU A 41 -4.45 5.48 -13.08
C LEU A 41 -3.57 6.74 -13.09
N CYS A 42 -2.81 6.99 -12.02
CA CYS A 42 -1.86 8.09 -11.94
C CYS A 42 -0.78 7.99 -13.02
N ILE A 43 -0.22 6.80 -13.24
CA ILE A 43 0.78 6.57 -14.29
C ILE A 43 0.17 6.84 -15.67
N ALA A 44 -1.01 6.26 -15.95
CA ALA A 44 -1.69 6.46 -17.24
C ALA A 44 -2.01 7.94 -17.51
N MET A 45 -2.43 8.69 -16.49
CA MET A 45 -2.67 10.13 -16.58
C MET A 45 -1.40 10.90 -16.93
N ILE A 46 -0.28 10.60 -16.24
CA ILE A 46 1.02 11.23 -16.50
C ILE A 46 1.49 10.93 -17.93
N ASP A 47 1.42 9.68 -18.37
CA ASP A 47 1.92 9.28 -19.69
C ASP A 47 1.08 9.89 -20.81
N THR A 48 -0.25 9.91 -20.65
CA THR A 48 -1.17 10.59 -21.59
C THR A 48 -0.91 12.10 -21.61
N GLY A 49 -0.71 12.72 -20.44
CA GLY A 49 -0.37 14.13 -20.33
C GLY A 49 0.96 14.49 -20.97
N LYS A 50 1.98 13.63 -20.86
CA LYS A 50 3.26 13.80 -21.56
C LYS A 50 3.08 13.73 -23.08
N ALA A 51 2.30 12.78 -23.58
CA ALA A 51 1.97 12.69 -25.01
C ALA A 51 1.26 13.95 -25.51
N PHE A 52 0.31 14.49 -24.72
CA PHE A 52 -0.31 15.79 -25.00
C PHE A 52 0.71 16.92 -25.08
N CYS A 53 1.65 17.02 -24.12
CA CYS A 53 2.70 18.04 -24.18
C CYS A 53 3.61 17.91 -25.41
N VAL A 54 3.89 16.69 -25.87
CA VAL A 54 4.64 16.44 -27.12
C VAL A 54 3.86 16.98 -28.33
N ALA A 55 2.58 16.66 -28.44
CA ALA A 55 1.72 17.17 -29.52
C ALA A 55 1.62 18.70 -29.47
N ASN A 56 1.45 19.28 -28.27
CA ASN A 56 1.38 20.72 -28.09
C ASN A 56 2.69 21.41 -28.48
N LYS A 57 3.84 20.79 -28.21
CA LYS A 57 5.16 21.28 -28.65
C LYS A 57 5.30 21.27 -30.18
N GLN A 58 4.80 20.24 -30.85
CA GLN A 58 4.80 20.17 -32.32
C GLN A 58 3.90 21.26 -32.93
N PHE A 59 2.71 21.45 -32.37
CA PHE A 59 1.80 22.52 -32.80
C PHE A 59 2.43 23.91 -32.62
N MET A 60 3.05 24.15 -31.45
CA MET A 60 3.78 25.38 -31.15
C MET A 60 4.92 25.64 -32.15
N ASN A 61 5.66 24.62 -32.58
CA ASN A 61 6.68 24.79 -33.61
C ASN A 61 6.07 25.26 -34.95
N GLY A 62 4.94 24.69 -35.36
CA GLY A 62 4.22 25.16 -36.55
C GLY A 62 3.76 26.62 -36.46
N ILE A 63 3.36 27.07 -35.26
CA ILE A 63 3.05 28.50 -35.00
C ILE A 63 4.30 29.36 -35.20
N ARG A 64 5.46 28.91 -34.71
CA ARG A 64 6.74 29.64 -34.87
C ARG A 64 7.17 29.71 -36.32
N ASP A 65 7.02 28.62 -37.08
CA ASP A 65 7.33 28.61 -38.52
C ASP A 65 6.43 29.62 -39.28
N LEU A 66 5.14 29.69 -38.92
CA LEU A 66 4.21 30.67 -39.50
C LEU A 66 4.56 32.10 -39.10
N ALA A 67 4.98 32.32 -37.85
CA ALA A 67 5.45 33.63 -37.39
C ALA A 67 6.66 34.10 -38.22
N GLN A 68 7.63 33.21 -38.44
CA GLN A 68 8.82 33.50 -39.27
C GLN A 68 8.47 33.79 -40.73
N TYR A 69 7.57 33.01 -41.32
CA TYR A 69 7.05 33.28 -42.67
C TYR A 69 6.40 34.66 -42.77
N SER A 70 5.76 35.11 -41.68
CA SER A 70 5.05 36.39 -41.59
C SER A 70 5.95 37.56 -41.16
N SER A 71 7.28 37.44 -41.23
CA SER A 71 8.25 38.47 -40.78
C SER A 71 8.11 39.85 -41.44
N ASN A 72 7.40 39.96 -42.56
CA ASN A 72 7.10 41.24 -43.19
C ASN A 72 5.86 41.95 -42.58
N ASP A 73 5.08 41.26 -41.74
CA ASP A 73 3.97 41.78 -40.96
C ASP A 73 4.27 41.65 -39.47
N ALA A 74 4.82 42.72 -38.90
CA ALA A 74 5.24 42.76 -37.51
C ALA A 74 4.11 42.47 -36.51
N VAL A 75 2.86 42.80 -36.85
CA VAL A 75 1.71 42.58 -35.95
C VAL A 75 1.39 41.08 -35.89
N VAL A 76 1.37 40.41 -37.04
CA VAL A 76 1.13 38.97 -37.14
C VAL A 76 2.26 38.18 -36.51
N GLU A 77 3.52 38.48 -36.86
CA GLU A 77 4.70 37.84 -36.29
C GLU A 77 4.72 37.93 -34.76
N THR A 78 4.52 39.13 -34.21
CA THR A 78 4.56 39.35 -32.75
C THR A 78 3.43 38.61 -32.04
N SER A 79 2.23 38.58 -32.64
CA SER A 79 1.06 37.92 -32.04
C SER A 79 1.24 36.40 -31.99
N LEU A 80 1.72 35.80 -33.08
CA LEU A 80 2.01 34.36 -33.14
C LEU A 80 3.15 33.96 -32.19
N THR A 81 4.20 34.78 -32.11
CA THR A 81 5.32 34.54 -31.19
C THR A 81 4.84 34.54 -29.73
N LYS A 82 4.06 35.56 -29.32
CA LYS A 82 3.49 35.62 -27.96
C LYS A 82 2.58 34.43 -27.65
N PHE A 83 1.77 34.01 -28.61
CA PHE A 83 0.90 32.83 -28.45
C PHE A 83 1.74 31.55 -28.27
N SER A 84 2.80 31.39 -29.06
CA SER A 84 3.75 30.30 -28.90
C SER A 84 4.42 30.30 -27.53
N ASP A 85 4.81 31.47 -27.00
CA ASP A 85 5.47 31.57 -25.70
C ASP A 85 4.51 31.20 -24.56
N SER A 86 3.24 31.61 -24.64
CA SER A 86 2.21 31.20 -23.68
C SER A 86 1.98 29.67 -23.67
N LEU A 87 2.00 29.03 -24.84
CA LEU A 87 1.93 27.56 -24.93
C LEU A 87 3.16 26.90 -24.31
N GLN A 88 4.35 27.49 -24.48
CA GLN A 88 5.58 26.98 -23.86
C GLN A 88 5.51 27.03 -22.34
N GLU A 89 4.97 28.11 -21.76
CA GLU A 89 4.75 28.22 -20.31
C GLU A 89 3.76 27.16 -19.81
N MET A 90 2.65 26.93 -20.52
CA MET A 90 1.70 25.87 -20.18
C MET A 90 2.37 24.48 -20.15
N ILE A 91 3.22 24.17 -21.14
CA ILE A 91 3.98 22.90 -21.16
C ILE A 91 4.92 22.79 -19.96
N ASN A 92 5.55 23.89 -19.55
CA ASN A 92 6.42 23.91 -18.36
C ASN A 92 5.62 23.63 -17.08
N PHE A 93 4.46 24.25 -16.91
CA PHE A 93 3.57 23.98 -15.77
C PHE A 93 3.10 22.52 -15.72
N HIS A 94 2.68 21.96 -16.86
CA HIS A 94 2.31 20.55 -16.93
C HIS A 94 3.48 19.62 -16.57
N THR A 95 4.70 19.95 -17.01
CA THR A 95 5.89 19.15 -16.67
C THR A 95 6.13 19.13 -15.16
N ILE A 96 6.05 20.29 -14.50
CA ILE A 96 6.18 20.40 -13.03
C ILE A 96 5.06 19.61 -12.34
N LEU A 97 3.82 19.75 -12.81
CA LEU A 97 2.67 19.03 -12.26
C LEU A 97 2.86 17.51 -12.34
N PHE A 98 3.30 16.99 -13.49
CA PHE A 98 3.53 15.55 -13.67
C PHE A 98 4.64 15.03 -12.76
N ASP A 99 5.74 15.78 -12.63
CA ASP A 99 6.85 15.42 -11.75
C ASP A 99 6.43 15.41 -10.27
N GLN A 100 5.67 16.42 -9.83
CA GLN A 100 5.10 16.46 -8.48
C GLN A 100 4.10 15.33 -8.24
N THR A 101 3.20 15.07 -9.18
CA THR A 101 2.24 13.95 -9.10
C THR A 101 2.97 12.61 -9.02
N GLN A 102 4.05 12.43 -9.80
CA GLN A 102 4.85 11.22 -9.78
C GLN A 102 5.55 11.01 -8.43
N ARG A 103 6.08 12.07 -7.82
CA ARG A 103 6.74 11.97 -6.51
C ARG A 103 5.75 11.81 -5.37
N SER A 104 4.72 12.64 -5.30
CA SER A 104 3.79 12.63 -4.18
C SER A 104 2.85 11.44 -4.27
N ILE A 105 2.19 11.20 -5.40
CA ILE A 105 1.15 10.16 -5.45
C ILE A 105 1.79 8.80 -5.73
N LYS A 106 2.50 8.67 -6.85
CA LYS A 106 3.03 7.36 -7.25
C LYS A 106 4.06 6.84 -6.24
N ALA A 107 5.07 7.63 -5.87
CA ALA A 107 6.13 7.11 -4.99
C ALA A 107 5.65 6.87 -3.55
N GLN A 108 4.87 7.78 -2.94
CA GLN A 108 4.38 7.57 -1.57
C GLN A 108 3.47 6.33 -1.49
N LEU A 109 2.48 6.22 -2.38
CA LEU A 109 1.57 5.07 -2.36
C LEU A 109 2.29 3.75 -2.69
N GLN A 110 3.22 3.75 -3.65
CA GLN A 110 4.03 2.55 -3.93
C GLN A 110 4.90 2.14 -2.75
N ASN A 111 5.47 3.09 -2.01
CA ASN A 111 6.26 2.79 -0.82
C ASN A 111 5.38 2.22 0.29
N PHE A 112 4.20 2.81 0.54
CA PHE A 112 3.25 2.28 1.53
C PHE A 112 2.85 0.84 1.21
N VAL A 113 2.54 0.54 -0.06
CA VAL A 113 2.21 -0.83 -0.49
C VAL A 113 3.41 -1.77 -0.33
N LYS A 114 4.61 -1.37 -0.76
CA LYS A 114 5.79 -2.25 -0.75
C LYS A 114 6.39 -2.49 0.64
N GLU A 115 6.32 -1.50 1.52
CA GLU A 115 6.98 -1.54 2.82
C GLU A 115 6.00 -1.85 3.94
N ASP A 116 4.88 -1.13 4.03
CA ASP A 116 3.98 -1.24 5.18
C ASP A 116 2.97 -2.39 5.01
N LEU A 117 2.33 -2.51 3.84
CA LEU A 117 1.44 -3.64 3.58
C LEU A 117 2.20 -4.97 3.53
N ARG A 118 3.44 -4.97 3.03
CA ARG A 118 4.30 -6.16 3.04
C ARG A 118 4.62 -6.62 4.46
N LYS A 119 5.02 -5.72 5.36
CA LYS A 119 5.26 -6.05 6.77
C LYS A 119 4.04 -6.64 7.46
N PHE A 120 2.86 -6.08 7.18
CA PHE A 120 1.60 -6.64 7.67
C PHE A 120 1.36 -8.06 7.16
N LYS A 121 1.55 -8.32 5.86
CA LYS A 121 1.41 -9.65 5.26
C LYS A 121 2.40 -10.67 5.83
N ASP A 122 3.65 -10.25 6.04
CA ASP A 122 4.69 -11.11 6.64
C ASP A 122 4.32 -11.47 8.09
N ALA A 123 3.82 -10.50 8.87
CA ALA A 123 3.33 -10.74 10.23
C ALA A 123 2.09 -11.64 10.25
N LYS A 124 1.14 -11.44 9.33
CA LYS A 124 -0.03 -12.31 9.16
C LYS A 124 0.39 -13.76 8.90
N LYS A 125 1.31 -13.98 7.96
CA LYS A 125 1.81 -15.31 7.63
C LYS A 125 2.46 -16.01 8.83
N GLN A 126 3.24 -15.27 9.63
CA GLN A 126 3.82 -15.80 10.86
C GLN A 126 2.75 -16.16 11.89
N PHE A 127 1.75 -15.31 12.08
CA PHE A 127 0.62 -15.54 12.97
C PHE A 127 -0.23 -16.75 12.58
N GLU A 128 -0.53 -16.92 11.29
CA GLU A 128 -1.24 -18.08 10.76
C GLU A 128 -0.46 -19.38 11.02
N LYS A 129 0.84 -19.37 10.73
CA LYS A 129 1.72 -20.53 10.98
C LYS A 129 1.70 -20.97 12.44
N VAL A 130 1.91 -20.04 13.39
CA VAL A 130 1.92 -20.39 14.82
C VAL A 130 0.52 -20.71 15.35
N SER A 131 -0.54 -20.19 14.73
CA SER A 131 -1.91 -20.59 15.04
C SER A 131 -2.14 -22.06 14.70
N GLU A 132 -1.74 -22.48 13.50
CA GLU A 132 -1.85 -23.87 13.04
C GLU A 132 -0.99 -24.81 13.90
N GLU A 133 0.26 -24.44 14.20
CA GLU A 133 1.13 -25.22 15.09
C GLU A 133 0.51 -25.40 16.48
N LYS A 134 -0.12 -24.35 17.03
CA LYS A 134 -0.80 -24.40 18.32
C LYS A 134 -2.00 -25.34 18.28
N GLU A 135 -2.81 -25.27 17.23
CA GLU A 135 -3.97 -26.15 17.05
C GLU A 135 -3.54 -27.62 16.96
N ASN A 136 -2.52 -27.89 16.17
CA ASN A 136 -1.94 -29.24 16.05
C ASN A 136 -1.41 -29.76 17.40
N ALA A 137 -0.74 -28.92 18.19
CA ALA A 137 -0.27 -29.30 19.53
C ALA A 137 -1.43 -29.55 20.51
N LEU A 138 -2.52 -28.77 20.40
CA LEU A 138 -3.76 -28.95 21.17
C LEU A 138 -4.41 -30.30 20.87
N VAL A 139 -4.61 -30.62 19.59
CA VAL A 139 -5.19 -31.89 19.14
C VAL A 139 -4.34 -33.07 19.61
N LYS A 140 -3.01 -33.00 19.42
CA LYS A 140 -2.09 -34.04 19.89
C LYS A 140 -2.19 -34.24 21.40
N ASN A 141 -2.14 -33.16 22.19
CA ASN A 141 -2.24 -33.24 23.65
C ASN A 141 -3.57 -33.84 24.12
N ALA A 142 -4.69 -33.48 23.47
CA ALA A 142 -6.01 -34.02 23.79
C ALA A 142 -6.17 -35.51 23.46
N GLN A 143 -5.44 -36.03 22.47
CA GLN A 143 -5.53 -37.42 22.01
C GLN A 143 -4.61 -38.39 22.76
N VAL A 144 -3.65 -37.90 23.57
CA VAL A 144 -2.73 -38.78 24.30
C VAL A 144 -3.48 -39.64 25.33
N GLN A 145 -3.20 -40.95 25.34
CA GLN A 145 -3.76 -41.86 26.33
C GLN A 145 -3.17 -41.60 27.71
N ARG A 146 -4.04 -41.43 28.72
CA ARG A 146 -3.64 -41.05 30.10
C ARG A 146 -2.72 -42.06 30.80
N ASN A 147 -2.72 -43.32 30.37
CA ASN A 147 -1.84 -44.37 30.92
C ASN A 147 -0.38 -44.24 30.46
N LYS A 148 -0.10 -43.44 29.44
CA LYS A 148 1.25 -43.22 28.91
C LYS A 148 1.86 -41.92 29.45
N GLN A 149 2.27 -41.94 30.71
CA GLN A 149 2.72 -40.73 31.43
C GLN A 149 3.81 -39.94 30.70
N HIS A 150 4.80 -40.62 30.08
CA HIS A 150 5.85 -39.95 29.30
C HIS A 150 5.30 -39.21 28.06
N GLU A 151 4.41 -39.84 27.29
CA GLU A 151 3.79 -39.21 26.11
C GLU A 151 2.90 -38.01 26.53
N VAL A 152 2.23 -38.11 27.69
CA VAL A 152 1.42 -37.02 28.24
C VAL A 152 2.30 -35.82 28.60
N GLU A 153 3.43 -36.07 29.26
CA GLU A 153 4.37 -35.02 29.65
C GLU A 153 4.97 -34.33 28.41
N GLU A 154 5.43 -35.10 27.43
CA GLU A 154 5.98 -34.58 26.17
C GLU A 154 4.96 -33.70 25.42
N ALA A 155 3.74 -34.19 25.22
CA ALA A 155 2.70 -33.44 24.54
C ALA A 155 2.30 -32.16 25.30
N THR A 156 2.32 -32.20 26.63
CA THR A 156 2.03 -31.04 27.48
C THR A 156 3.14 -29.99 27.39
N ASN A 157 4.40 -30.42 27.35
CA ASN A 157 5.55 -29.53 27.18
C ASN A 157 5.53 -28.84 25.82
N ILE A 158 5.27 -29.59 24.75
CA ILE A 158 5.13 -29.03 23.40
C ILE A 158 3.98 -28.01 23.37
N LEU A 159 2.80 -28.37 23.88
CA LEU A 159 1.65 -27.46 23.92
C LEU A 159 1.96 -26.16 24.69
N THR A 160 2.66 -26.28 25.81
CA THR A 160 3.06 -25.12 26.63
C THR A 160 4.00 -24.20 25.86
N ALA A 161 5.01 -24.77 25.20
CA ALA A 161 5.95 -24.01 24.37
C ALA A 161 5.24 -23.31 23.20
N THR A 162 4.38 -24.03 22.46
CA THR A 162 3.67 -23.46 21.31
C THR A 162 2.65 -22.40 21.72
N ARG A 163 1.96 -22.55 22.87
CA ARG A 163 1.09 -21.50 23.43
C ARG A 163 1.87 -20.23 23.76
N LYS A 164 3.08 -20.36 24.30
CA LYS A 164 3.95 -19.20 24.59
C LYS A 164 4.38 -18.51 23.29
N CYS A 165 4.83 -19.28 22.30
CA CYS A 165 5.20 -18.77 20.97
C CYS A 165 4.03 -18.02 20.31
N PHE A 166 2.85 -18.65 20.28
CA PHE A 166 1.62 -18.03 19.75
C PHE A 166 1.34 -16.68 20.39
N ARG A 167 1.40 -16.57 21.73
CA ARG A 167 1.15 -15.30 22.42
C ARG A 167 2.11 -14.19 21.99
N HIS A 168 3.40 -14.48 21.85
CA HIS A 168 4.37 -13.48 21.40
C HIS A 168 4.07 -13.00 19.98
N ILE A 169 3.90 -13.92 19.04
CA ILE A 169 3.64 -13.57 17.64
C ILE A 169 2.27 -12.91 17.45
N ALA A 170 1.26 -13.32 18.22
CA ALA A 170 -0.06 -12.71 18.16
C ALA A 170 -0.03 -11.26 18.66
N LEU A 171 0.73 -10.95 19.72
CA LEU A 171 0.96 -9.58 20.17
C LEU A 171 1.69 -8.76 19.09
N ASP A 172 2.73 -9.31 18.48
CA ASP A 172 3.45 -8.64 17.39
C ASP A 172 2.53 -8.35 16.20
N TYR A 173 1.66 -9.31 15.84
CA TYR A 173 0.70 -9.13 14.76
C TYR A 173 -0.32 -8.02 15.05
N VAL A 174 -0.89 -8.01 16.26
CA VAL A 174 -1.81 -6.94 16.70
C VAL A 174 -1.11 -5.58 16.73
N LEU A 175 0.16 -5.53 17.12
CA LEU A 175 0.95 -4.30 17.05
C LEU A 175 1.10 -3.84 15.60
N GLN A 176 1.47 -4.73 14.67
CA GLN A 176 1.60 -4.39 13.25
C GLN A 176 0.28 -3.89 12.64
N ILE A 177 -0.85 -4.50 13.00
CA ILE A 177 -2.19 -4.03 12.61
C ILE A 177 -2.41 -2.59 13.07
N ASN A 178 -2.18 -2.30 14.34
CA ASN A 178 -2.42 -0.97 14.90
C ASN A 178 -1.47 0.07 14.29
N VAL A 179 -0.21 -0.29 14.05
CA VAL A 179 0.77 0.56 13.35
C VAL A 179 0.30 0.85 11.93
N LEU A 180 -0.12 -0.17 11.18
CA LEU A 180 -0.62 0.00 9.81
C LEU A 180 -1.84 0.93 9.78
N GLN A 181 -2.81 0.74 10.68
CA GLN A 181 -4.00 1.60 10.78
C GLN A 181 -3.67 3.04 11.20
N SER A 182 -2.56 3.25 11.92
CA SER A 182 -2.04 4.60 12.18
C SER A 182 -1.44 5.21 10.93
N LYS A 183 -0.54 4.48 10.25
CA LYS A 183 0.16 4.96 9.05
C LYS A 183 -0.80 5.22 7.90
N ARG A 184 -1.81 4.38 7.73
CA ARG A 184 -2.89 4.57 6.75
C ARG A 184 -3.49 5.97 6.85
N ARG A 185 -3.67 6.52 8.05
CA ARG A 185 -4.27 7.85 8.25
C ARG A 185 -3.34 9.02 7.93
N SER A 186 -2.03 8.79 7.92
CA SER A 186 -1.04 9.83 7.64
C SER A 186 -0.50 9.78 6.22
N GLU A 187 -0.46 8.59 5.61
CA GLU A 187 0.13 8.32 4.30
C GLU A 187 -0.89 8.36 3.14
N ILE A 188 -2.19 8.32 3.46
CA ILE A 188 -3.32 8.42 2.52
C ILE A 188 -4.12 9.68 2.85
#